data_AF-A0A4Z0NL12-F1
#
_entry.id   AF-A0A4Z0NL12-F1
#
_cell.length_a   1.000
_cell.length_b   1.000
_cell.length_c   1.000
_cell.angle_alpha   90.00
_cell.angle_beta   90.00
_cell.angle_gamma   90.00
#
_symmetry.space_group_name_H-M   'P 1'
#
loop_
_entity.id
_entity.type
_entity.pdbx_description
1 polymer ?
#
loop_
_entity_poly.entity_id
_entity_poly.type
_entity_poly.pdbx_seq_one_letter_code
_entity_poly.pdbx_strand_id
1 'polypeptide(L)'
;MVERLTSRRAAFATLAVLPFAAPVPAIASRGADGALVRLCTEAVRYWDWIDTQCIVENWDDDTLNAHCDRLNDMLETVIAATPLSAAGRAAKARVVARELDNFHKTMDRTDRLVESLVRDCLRDGGAA
;
A
#
# COMPACT_ATOMS: atom_id res chain seq x y z
N MET A 1 59.87 4.00 -11.60
CA MET A 1 58.69 4.41 -10.81
C MET A 1 57.84 3.17 -10.58
N VAL A 2 58.02 2.56 -9.41
CA VAL A 2 57.23 1.45 -8.85
C VAL A 2 56.11 2.16 -8.04
N GLU A 3 54.82 1.87 -8.16
CA GLU A 3 54.11 0.72 -7.58
C GLU A 3 52.78 0.45 -8.31
N ARG A 4 52.42 -0.83 -8.39
CA ARG A 4 51.07 -1.31 -8.69
C ARG A 4 50.22 -1.23 -7.42
N LEU A 5 48.98 -0.77 -7.53
CA LEU A 5 47.90 -1.16 -6.63
C LEU A 5 46.75 -1.76 -7.45
N THR A 6 46.68 -3.09 -7.37
CA THR A 6 45.54 -3.93 -7.72
C THR A 6 44.45 -3.84 -6.67
N SER A 7 43.18 -3.67 -7.05
CA SER A 7 42.02 -4.21 -6.31
C SER A 7 40.78 -4.17 -7.22
N ARG A 8 40.40 -5.29 -7.85
CA ARG A 8 39.43 -6.31 -7.39
C ARG A 8 38.00 -5.79 -7.18
N ARG A 9 37.13 -6.24 -8.09
CA ARG A 9 35.75 -6.75 -7.89
C ARG A 9 34.66 -5.78 -7.40
N ALA A 10 33.72 -5.48 -8.28
CA ALA A 10 32.32 -5.95 -8.25
C ALA A 10 31.55 -5.13 -9.32
N ALA A 11 31.02 -5.66 -10.42
CA ALA A 11 30.08 -6.77 -10.54
C ALA A 11 28.93 -6.66 -9.52
N PHE A 12 28.19 -5.55 -9.56
CA PHE A 12 26.79 -5.51 -9.15
C PHE A 12 25.98 -5.23 -10.43
N ALA A 13 25.52 -6.31 -11.06
CA ALA A 13 24.17 -6.80 -10.85
C ALA A 13 23.18 -5.88 -11.57
N THR A 14 23.00 -6.19 -12.85
CA THR A 14 21.73 -6.12 -13.57
C THR A 14 20.54 -6.12 -12.61
N LEU A 15 20.05 -4.93 -12.26
CA LEU A 15 18.71 -4.78 -11.73
C LEU A 15 17.78 -5.18 -12.87
N ALA A 16 17.21 -6.37 -12.71
CA ALA A 16 16.19 -6.91 -13.56
C ALA A 16 15.16 -5.82 -13.85
N VAL A 17 15.00 -5.52 -15.13
CA VAL A 17 13.79 -4.92 -15.68
C VAL A 17 12.64 -5.80 -15.17
N LEU A 18 11.92 -5.34 -14.15
CA LEU A 18 10.66 -5.95 -13.74
C LEU A 18 9.65 -5.68 -14.86
N PRO A 19 9.21 -6.68 -15.63
CA PRO A 19 8.12 -6.49 -16.56
C PRO A 19 6.84 -6.78 -15.79
N PHE A 20 6.36 -5.81 -15.01
CA PHE A 20 5.05 -5.95 -14.35
C PHE A 20 4.21 -4.68 -14.43
N ALA A 21 4.19 -4.06 -15.62
CA ALA A 21 3.00 -3.38 -16.09
C ALA A 21 2.03 -4.44 -16.66
N ALA A 22 1.57 -5.36 -15.82
CA ALA A 22 0.42 -6.17 -16.19
C ALA A 22 -0.81 -5.23 -16.17
N PRO A 23 -1.55 -5.06 -17.27
CA PRO A 23 -2.83 -4.39 -17.21
C PRO A 23 -3.68 -5.15 -16.20
N VAL A 24 -4.01 -4.51 -15.08
CA VAL A 24 -4.94 -5.09 -14.10
C VAL A 24 -6.23 -5.39 -14.87
N PRO A 25 -6.63 -6.67 -15.07
CA PRO A 25 -7.87 -6.94 -15.73
C PRO A 25 -8.96 -6.29 -14.89
N ALA A 26 -9.72 -5.39 -15.49
CA ALA A 26 -10.88 -4.71 -14.91
C ALA A 26 -12.05 -5.67 -14.59
N ILE A 27 -11.75 -6.94 -14.33
CA ILE A 27 -12.69 -8.04 -14.04
C ILE A 27 -12.65 -8.39 -12.53
N ALA A 28 -11.85 -7.72 -11.71
CA ALA A 28 -11.85 -7.94 -10.25
C ALA A 28 -13.11 -7.38 -9.52
N SER A 29 -14.04 -6.75 -10.24
CA SER A 29 -15.23 -6.09 -9.66
C SER A 29 -16.46 -6.98 -9.50
N ARG A 30 -16.40 -8.27 -9.86
CA ARG A 30 -17.52 -9.24 -9.71
C ARG A 30 -17.21 -10.44 -8.79
N GLY A 31 -16.10 -10.39 -8.03
CA GLY A 31 -15.79 -11.40 -7.01
C GLY A 31 -16.38 -11.06 -5.64
N ALA A 32 -16.30 -12.00 -4.70
CA ALA A 32 -16.79 -11.85 -3.32
C ALA A 32 -16.30 -10.55 -2.62
N ASP A 33 -15.13 -10.04 -2.99
CA ASP A 33 -14.50 -8.84 -2.41
C ASP A 33 -14.51 -7.61 -3.34
N GLY A 34 -15.32 -7.57 -4.40
CA GLY A 34 -15.26 -6.48 -5.39
C GLY A 34 -15.42 -5.08 -4.80
N ALA A 35 -16.18 -4.92 -3.71
CA ALA A 35 -16.32 -3.66 -2.98
C ALA A 35 -15.04 -3.31 -2.20
N LEU A 36 -14.44 -4.27 -1.49
CA LEU A 36 -13.21 -4.07 -0.72
C LEU A 36 -12.03 -3.73 -1.64
N VAL A 37 -11.89 -4.43 -2.76
CA VAL A 37 -10.82 -4.16 -3.75
C VAL A 37 -10.93 -2.74 -4.29
N ARG A 38 -12.15 -2.30 -4.61
CA ARG A 38 -12.41 -0.91 -5.05
C ARG A 38 -12.05 0.10 -3.96
N LEU A 39 -12.50 -0.12 -2.73
CA LEU A 39 -12.21 0.77 -1.61
C LEU A 39 -10.70 0.90 -1.36
N CYS A 40 -9.97 -0.22 -1.32
CA CYS A 40 -8.51 -0.20 -1.16
C CYS A 40 -7.82 0.56 -2.30
N THR A 41 -8.29 0.38 -3.54
CA THR A 41 -7.76 1.09 -4.70
C THR A 41 -8.05 2.58 -4.64
N GLU A 42 -9.26 2.96 -4.20
CA GLU A 42 -9.65 4.35 -4.01
C GLU A 42 -8.83 5.00 -2.90
N ALA A 43 -8.63 4.32 -1.77
CA ALA A 43 -7.85 4.83 -0.63
C ALA A 43 -6.41 5.16 -1.03
N VAL A 44 -5.73 4.24 -1.73
CA VAL A 44 -4.34 4.48 -2.20
C VAL A 44 -4.30 5.65 -3.18
N ARG A 45 -5.20 5.71 -4.16
CA ARG A 45 -5.25 6.81 -5.12
C ARG A 45 -5.56 8.16 -4.46
N TYR A 46 -6.47 8.15 -3.50
CA TYR A 46 -6.87 9.36 -2.78
C TYR A 46 -5.72 9.88 -1.91
N TRP A 47 -4.98 8.96 -1.28
CA TRP A 47 -3.76 9.30 -0.57
C TRP A 47 -2.73 9.96 -1.49
N ASP A 48 -2.39 9.33 -2.62
CA ASP A 48 -1.42 9.88 -3.57
C ASP A 48 -1.86 11.24 -4.13
N TRP A 49 -3.17 11.43 -4.29
CA TRP A 49 -3.76 12.71 -4.67
C TRP A 49 -3.58 13.77 -3.58
N ILE A 50 -3.85 13.46 -2.30
CA ILE A 50 -3.61 14.38 -1.18
C ILE A 50 -2.14 14.80 -1.13
N ASP A 51 -1.21 13.85 -1.16
CA ASP A 51 0.24 14.12 -1.09
C ASP A 51 0.70 15.07 -2.20
N THR A 52 0.07 14.99 -3.38
CA THR A 52 0.38 15.87 -4.51
C THR A 52 -0.31 17.22 -4.39
N GLN A 53 -1.63 17.23 -4.16
CA GLN A 53 -2.43 18.44 -4.25
C GLN A 53 -2.23 19.38 -3.08
N CYS A 54 -1.97 18.87 -1.87
CA CYS A 54 -1.74 19.74 -0.71
C CYS A 54 -0.57 20.70 -0.92
N ILE A 55 0.46 20.24 -1.65
CA ILE A 55 1.62 21.06 -2.02
C ILE A 55 1.29 21.97 -3.19
N VAL A 56 0.65 21.44 -4.25
CA VAL A 56 0.35 22.20 -5.48
C VAL A 56 -0.58 23.39 -5.21
N GLU A 57 -1.60 23.18 -4.39
CA GLU A 57 -2.62 24.18 -4.09
C GLU A 57 -2.34 24.96 -2.81
N ASN A 58 -1.26 24.62 -2.08
CA ASN A 58 -0.90 25.21 -0.80
C ASN A 58 -2.10 25.24 0.16
N TRP A 59 -2.68 24.06 0.40
CA TRP A 59 -3.81 23.91 1.30
C TRP A 59 -3.48 24.41 2.69
N ASP A 60 -4.47 25.06 3.32
CA ASP A 60 -4.42 25.34 4.75
C ASP A 60 -4.62 24.05 5.56
N ASP A 61 -4.32 24.15 6.86
CA ASP A 61 -4.42 23.01 7.77
C ASP A 61 -5.84 22.46 7.83
N ASP A 62 -6.87 23.31 7.76
CA ASP A 62 -8.27 22.89 7.81
C ASP A 62 -8.66 22.03 6.58
N THR A 63 -8.25 22.46 5.38
CA THR A 63 -8.48 21.72 4.14
C THR A 63 -7.71 20.40 4.15
N LEU A 64 -6.45 20.42 4.56
CA LEU A 64 -5.64 19.22 4.69
C LEU A 64 -6.25 18.24 5.69
N ASN A 65 -6.70 18.72 6.85
CA ASN A 65 -7.32 17.90 7.88
C ASN A 65 -8.62 17.26 7.39
N ALA A 66 -9.49 18.00 6.71
CA ALA A 66 -10.72 17.43 6.15
C ALA A 66 -10.46 16.29 5.15
N HIS A 67 -9.42 16.41 4.33
CA HIS A 67 -9.01 15.34 3.41
C HIS A 67 -8.35 14.15 4.13
N CYS A 68 -7.54 14.40 5.14
CA CYS A 68 -6.97 13.38 6.01
C CYS A 68 -8.05 12.61 6.76
N ASP A 69 -9.07 13.28 7.30
CA ASP A 69 -10.19 12.64 8.00
C ASP A 69 -10.98 11.71 7.07
N ARG A 70 -11.26 12.17 5.86
CA ARG A 70 -11.90 11.32 4.85
C ARG A 70 -11.03 10.10 4.51
N LEU A 71 -9.73 10.28 4.36
CA LEU A 71 -8.82 9.16 4.13
C LEU A 71 -8.83 8.20 5.33
N ASN A 72 -8.85 8.72 6.56
CA ASN A 72 -8.94 7.92 7.78
C ASN A 72 -10.19 7.05 7.78
N ASP A 73 -11.35 7.61 7.46
CA ASP A 73 -12.62 6.85 7.39
C ASP A 73 -12.55 5.69 6.39
N MET A 74 -11.91 5.92 5.24
CA MET A 74 -11.68 4.86 4.25
C MET A 74 -10.77 3.76 4.80
N LEU A 75 -9.68 4.14 5.48
CA LEU A 75 -8.74 3.19 6.07
C LEU A 75 -9.37 2.40 7.22
N GLU A 76 -10.17 3.04 8.07
CA GLU A 76 -10.94 2.38 9.14
C GLU A 76 -11.91 1.34 8.57
N THR A 77 -12.56 1.67 7.45
CA THR A 77 -13.42 0.73 6.74
C THR A 77 -12.62 -0.46 6.19
N VAL A 78 -11.40 -0.23 5.68
CA VAL A 78 -10.49 -1.30 5.21
C VAL A 78 -10.02 -2.17 6.38
N ILE A 79 -9.71 -1.59 7.54
CA ILE A 79 -9.31 -2.33 8.76
C ILE A 79 -10.44 -3.27 9.20
N ALA A 80 -11.68 -2.79 9.22
CA ALA A 80 -12.83 -3.57 9.68
C ALA A 80 -13.25 -4.67 8.69
N ALA A 81 -13.00 -4.48 7.40
CA ALA A 81 -13.39 -5.44 6.37
C ALA A 81 -12.55 -6.72 6.42
N THR A 82 -13.23 -7.87 6.43
CA THR A 82 -12.61 -9.19 6.29
C THR A 82 -12.67 -9.61 4.80
N PRO A 83 -11.52 -9.83 4.14
CA PRO A 83 -11.47 -10.32 2.77
C PRO A 83 -11.86 -11.80 2.70
N LEU A 84 -12.66 -12.15 1.71
CA LEU A 84 -13.13 -13.51 1.42
C LEU A 84 -12.32 -14.19 0.30
N SER A 85 -11.35 -13.49 -0.27
CA SER A 85 -10.54 -13.96 -1.40
C SER A 85 -9.10 -13.47 -1.32
N ALA A 86 -8.22 -14.15 -2.06
CA ALA A 86 -6.82 -13.73 -2.22
C ALA A 86 -6.71 -12.33 -2.85
N ALA A 87 -7.65 -11.95 -3.72
CA ALA A 87 -7.67 -10.62 -4.34
C ALA A 87 -7.99 -9.52 -3.31
N GLY A 88 -8.94 -9.77 -2.39
CA GLY A 88 -9.25 -8.85 -1.29
C GLY A 88 -8.06 -8.66 -0.36
N ARG A 89 -7.39 -9.76 0.03
CA ARG A 89 -6.15 -9.70 0.83
C ARG A 89 -5.04 -8.94 0.12
N ALA A 90 -4.81 -9.22 -1.16
CA ALA A 90 -3.79 -8.51 -1.93
C ALA A 90 -4.08 -7.01 -2.03
N ALA A 91 -5.36 -6.62 -2.14
CA ALA A 91 -5.75 -5.21 -2.14
C ALA A 91 -5.48 -4.55 -0.77
N LYS A 92 -5.82 -5.22 0.33
CA LYS A 92 -5.53 -4.73 1.70
C LYS A 92 -4.03 -4.63 1.96
N ALA A 93 -3.24 -5.60 1.50
CA ALA A 93 -1.79 -5.57 1.60
C ALA A 93 -1.16 -4.36 0.88
N ARG A 94 -1.73 -3.89 -0.23
CA ARG A 94 -1.27 -2.66 -0.90
C ARG A 94 -1.53 -1.41 -0.05
N VAL A 95 -2.67 -1.35 0.64
CA VAL A 95 -2.97 -0.25 1.58
C VAL A 95 -1.96 -0.27 2.73
N VAL A 96 -1.69 -1.43 3.32
CA VAL A 96 -0.69 -1.59 4.39
C VAL A 96 0.70 -1.18 3.91
N ALA A 97 1.12 -1.60 2.71
CA ALA A 97 2.40 -1.21 2.15
C ALA A 97 2.51 0.32 2.00
N ARG A 98 1.45 0.97 1.49
CA ARG A 98 1.42 2.43 1.34
C ARG A 98 1.47 3.16 2.68
N GLU A 99 0.80 2.64 3.70
CA GLU A 99 0.85 3.18 5.06
C GLU A 99 2.27 3.08 5.64
N LEU A 100 2.94 1.93 5.47
CA LEU A 100 4.31 1.72 5.94
C LEU A 100 5.32 2.64 5.24
N ASP A 101 5.15 2.92 3.95
CA ASP A 101 6.01 3.89 3.26
C ASP A 101 5.94 5.29 3.88
N ASN A 102 4.86 5.59 4.61
CA ASN A 102 4.60 6.85 5.30
C ASN A 102 4.84 6.79 6.82
N PHE A 103 5.76 5.93 7.29
CA PHE A 103 6.08 5.56 8.70
C PHE A 103 6.20 6.70 9.75
N HIS A 104 6.09 7.96 9.35
CA HIS A 104 6.34 9.14 10.17
C HIS A 104 5.07 9.73 10.83
N LYS A 105 3.86 9.22 10.55
CA LYS A 105 2.63 9.97 10.89
C LYS A 105 1.66 9.33 11.90
N THR A 106 1.56 8.00 12.03
CA THR A 106 0.68 7.39 13.07
C THR A 106 0.96 5.89 13.27
N MET A 107 1.69 5.53 14.33
CA MET A 107 2.00 4.11 14.62
C MET A 107 0.73 3.29 14.89
N ASP A 108 -0.25 3.85 15.60
CA ASP A 108 -1.48 3.13 16.00
C ASP A 108 -2.30 2.62 14.79
N ARG A 109 -2.58 3.47 13.79
CA ARG A 109 -3.31 3.06 12.58
C ARG A 109 -2.54 2.01 11.78
N THR A 110 -1.23 2.19 11.67
CA THR A 110 -0.35 1.25 10.97
C THR A 110 -0.40 -0.13 11.61
N ASP A 111 -0.28 -0.19 12.94
CA ASP A 111 -0.35 -1.42 13.72
C ASP A 111 -1.70 -2.12 13.54
N ARG A 112 -2.81 -1.38 13.58
CA ARG A 112 -4.17 -1.92 13.38
C ARG A 112 -4.37 -2.46 11.96
N LEU A 113 -3.85 -1.80 10.94
CA LEU A 113 -3.88 -2.27 9.55
C LEU A 113 -3.08 -3.57 9.39
N VAL A 114 -1.86 -3.61 9.94
CA VAL A 114 -0.99 -4.78 9.91
C VAL A 114 -1.63 -5.96 10.66
N GLU A 115 -2.13 -5.73 11.88
CA GLU A 115 -2.79 -6.76 12.68
C GLU A 115 -4.00 -7.33 11.94
N SER A 116 -4.81 -6.46 11.33
CA SER A 116 -5.97 -6.85 10.56
C SER A 116 -5.59 -7.73 9.37
N LEU A 117 -4.55 -7.36 8.60
CA LEU A 117 -4.05 -8.18 7.50
C LEU A 117 -3.48 -9.52 7.97
N VAL A 118 -2.70 -9.54 9.05
CA VAL A 118 -2.13 -10.77 9.62
C VAL A 118 -3.25 -11.72 10.05
N ARG A 119 -4.28 -11.20 10.72
CA ARG A 119 -5.47 -11.97 11.12
C ARG A 119 -6.16 -12.60 9.90
N ASP A 120 -6.30 -11.85 8.81
CA ASP A 120 -6.90 -12.33 7.57
C ASP A 120 -6.07 -13.43 6.90
N CYS A 121 -4.74 -13.34 6.94
CA CYS A 121 -3.85 -14.37 6.42
C CYS A 121 -3.88 -15.66 7.26
N LEU A 122 -3.96 -15.55 8.59
CA LEU A 122 -3.98 -16.71 9.48
C LEU A 122 -5.29 -17.50 9.42
N ARG A 123 -6.43 -16.84 9.18
CA ARG A 123 -7.74 -17.50 9.06
C ARG A 123 -7.80 -18.52 7.93
N ASP A 124 -7.16 -18.24 6.80
CA ASP A 124 -7.11 -19.16 5.66
C ASP A 124 -6.10 -20.30 5.86
N GLY A 125 -5.06 -20.08 6.68
CA GLY A 125 -4.04 -21.10 6.99
C GLY A 125 -4.52 -22.20 7.94
N GLY A 126 -5.67 -22.02 8.61
CA GLY A 126 -6.27 -23.02 9.51
C GLY A 126 -7.30 -23.93 8.85
N ALA A 127 -7.59 -23.74 7.55
CA ALA A 127 -8.58 -24.52 6.79
C ALA A 127 -7.94 -25.59 5.88
N ALA A 128 -6.69 -25.96 6.13
CA ALA A 128 -5.92 -26.95 5.37
C ALA A 128 -5.79 -28.30 6.10
#